data_AF-A0A934UQF3-F1
#
_entry.id   AF-A0A934UQF3-F1
#
_cell.length_a   1.000
_cell.length_b   1.000
_cell.length_c   1.000
_cell.angle_alpha   90.00
_cell.angle_beta   90.00
_cell.angle_gamma   90.00
#
_symmetry.space_group_name_H-M   'P 1'
#
loop_
_entity.id
_entity.type
_entity.pdbx_description
1 polymer ?
#
loop_
_entity_poly.entity_id
_entity_poly.type
_entity_poly.pdbx_seq_one_letter_code
_entity_poly.pdbx_strand_id
1 'polypeptide(L)' 'MAETTDRIDLNDAAACDQWARKLDATPEELKEAVRAVGANPSDVEAHLKGVRTTTNSDRVKEALKK' A
#
# COMPACT_ATOMS: atom_id res chain seq x y z
N MET A 1 -19.21 8.51 -19.06
CA MET A 1 -18.64 7.30 -18.44
C MET A 1 -17.20 7.18 -18.93
N ALA A 2 -16.24 7.70 -18.17
CA ALA A 2 -14.82 7.50 -18.42
C ALA A 2 -14.20 7.19 -17.07
N GLU A 3 -14.30 5.93 -16.67
CA GLU A 3 -13.54 5.38 -15.56
C GLU A 3 -12.09 5.33 -16.05
N THR A 4 -11.38 6.46 -15.90
CA THR A 4 -9.94 6.50 -16.10
C THR A 4 -9.35 5.53 -15.11
N THR A 5 -8.76 4.47 -15.65
CA THR A 5 -8.03 3.41 -14.96
C THR A 5 -7.02 3.97 -13.98
N ASP A 6 -7.47 4.33 -12.78
CA ASP A 6 -6.61 4.58 -11.62
C ASP A 6 -6.22 3.18 -11.12
N ARG A 7 -5.43 2.46 -11.92
CA ARG A 7 -4.90 1.15 -11.56
C ARG A 7 -3.39 1.27 -11.43
N ILE A 8 -2.84 0.59 -10.43
CA ILE A 8 -1.40 0.53 -10.24
C ILE A 8 -0.81 -0.37 -11.31
N ASP A 9 -0.19 0.25 -12.31
CA ASP A 9 0.57 -0.45 -13.34
C ASP A 9 1.97 -0.79 -12.83
N LEU A 10 2.15 -2.02 -12.35
CA LEU A 10 3.45 -2.55 -11.91
C LEU A 10 4.47 -2.70 -13.06
N ASN A 11 4.00 -2.69 -14.31
CA ASN A 11 4.84 -2.71 -15.52
C ASN A 11 5.40 -1.34 -15.89
N ASP A 12 4.81 -0.26 -15.38
CA ASP A 12 5.27 1.09 -15.65
C ASP A 12 6.09 1.60 -14.46
N ALA A 13 7.41 1.68 -14.64
CA ALA A 13 8.31 2.07 -13.56
C ALA A 13 8.01 3.49 -13.04
N ALA A 14 7.52 4.40 -13.90
CA ALA A 14 7.18 5.75 -13.50
C ALA A 14 5.89 5.76 -12.67
N ALA A 15 4.86 5.00 -13.06
CA ALA A 15 3.66 4.81 -12.26
C ALA A 15 3.99 4.16 -10.91
N CYS A 16 4.82 3.12 -10.91
CA CYS A 16 5.28 2.42 -9.70
C CYS A 16 6.00 3.36 -8.74
N ASP A 17 6.95 4.18 -9.20
CA ASP A 17 7.66 5.15 -8.34
C ASP A 17 6.71 6.23 -7.80
N GLN A 18 5.77 6.69 -8.62
CA GLN A 18 4.77 7.67 -8.22
C GLN A 18 3.84 7.12 -7.13
N TRP A 19 3.38 5.88 -7.28
CA TRP A 19 2.54 5.19 -6.29
C TRP A 19 3.32 4.85 -5.03
N ALA A 20 4.55 4.34 -5.15
CA ALA A 20 5.44 4.09 -4.01
C ALA A 20 5.66 5.35 -3.17
N ARG A 21 5.91 6.50 -3.81
CA ARG A 21 6.02 7.80 -3.11
C ARG A 21 4.71 8.29 -2.53
N LYS A 22 3.60 8.20 -3.27
CA LYS A 22 2.27 8.64 -2.81
C LYS A 22 1.80 7.84 -1.60
N LEU A 23 2.03 6.53 -1.63
CA LEU A 23 1.55 5.58 -0.63
C LEU A 23 2.56 5.35 0.50
N ASP A 24 3.73 5.98 0.43
CA ASP A 24 4.84 5.82 1.37
C ASP A 24 5.20 4.33 1.56
N ALA A 25 5.27 3.60 0.43
CA ALA A 25 5.35 2.15 0.39
C ALA A 25 6.51 1.67 -0.47
N THR A 26 7.06 0.51 -0.12
CA THR A 26 8.11 -0.13 -0.93
C THR A 26 7.51 -0.84 -2.15
N PRO A 27 8.27 -1.02 -3.26
CA PRO A 27 7.79 -1.78 -4.41
C PRO A 27 7.38 -3.21 -4.06
N GLU A 28 7.97 -3.80 -3.02
CA GLU A 28 7.58 -5.12 -2.48
C GLU A 28 6.21 -5.06 -1.80
N GLU A 29 6.00 -4.11 -0.88
CA GLU A 29 4.71 -3.88 -0.23
C GLU A 29 3.62 -3.51 -1.22
N LEU A 30 3.93 -2.70 -2.23
CA LEU A 30 3.02 -2.36 -3.32
C LEU A 30 2.57 -3.63 -4.04
N LYS A 31 3.50 -4.53 -4.36
CA LYS A 31 3.22 -5.82 -5.02
C LYS A 31 2.35 -6.72 -4.15
N GLU A 32 2.66 -6.81 -2.84
CA GLU A 32 1.88 -7.60 -1.90
C GLU A 32 0.47 -7.05 -1.70
N ALA A 33 0.34 -5.73 -1.53
CA ALA A 33 -0.95 -5.08 -1.39
C ALA A 33 -1.79 -5.22 -2.67
N VAL A 34 -1.19 -5.02 -3.85
CA VAL A 34 -1.86 -5.26 -5.14
C VAL A 34 -2.31 -6.71 -5.29
N ARG A 35 -1.55 -7.69 -4.77
CA ARG A 35 -1.99 -9.10 -4.75
C ARG A 35 -3.18 -9.32 -3.79
N ALA A 36 -3.21 -8.60 -2.68
CA ALA A 36 -4.19 -8.80 -1.61
C ALA A 36 -5.54 -8.16 -1.92
N VAL A 37 -5.52 -6.93 -2.48
CA VAL A 37 -6.73 -6.13 -2.71
C VAL A 37 -6.99 -5.81 -4.19
N GLY A 38 -6.06 -6.15 -5.08
CA GLY A 38 -6.11 -5.84 -6.51
C GLY A 38 -5.31 -4.58 -6.87
N ALA A 39 -5.20 -4.30 -8.17
CA ALA A 39 -4.46 -3.15 -8.69
C ALA A 39 -5.16 -1.81 -8.44
N ASN A 40 -6.09 -1.71 -7.48
CA ASN A 40 -6.78 -0.48 -7.14
C ASN A 40 -5.98 0.27 -6.07
N PRO A 41 -5.47 1.48 -6.36
CA PRO A 41 -4.66 2.25 -5.44
C PRO A 41 -5.41 2.70 -4.19
N SER A 42 -6.72 2.92 -4.28
CA SER A 42 -7.55 3.24 -3.10
C SER A 42 -7.55 2.09 -2.09
N ASP A 43 -7.75 0.86 -2.56
CA ASP A 43 -7.71 -0.33 -1.70
C ASP A 43 -6.29 -0.65 -1.23
N VAL A 44 -5.29 -0.46 -2.09
CA VAL A 44 -3.87 -0.66 -1.76
C VAL A 44 -3.43 0.33 -0.69
N GLU A 45 -3.81 1.59 -0.78
CA GLU A 45 -3.57 2.60 0.27
C GLU A 45 -4.24 2.18 1.58
N ALA A 46 -5.51 1.79 1.53
CA ALA A 46 -6.25 1.37 2.71
C ALA A 46 -5.60 0.14 3.38
N HIS A 47 -5.13 -0.82 2.57
CA HIS A 47 -4.40 -1.99 3.04
C HIS A 47 -3.06 -1.61 3.68
N LEU A 48 -2.21 -0.86 2.98
CA LEU A 48 -0.89 -0.44 3.47
C LEU A 48 -0.98 0.41 4.72
N LYS A 49 -1.91 1.37 4.74
CA LYS A 49 -2.21 2.21 5.90
C LYS A 49 -2.72 1.36 7.07
N GLY A 50 -3.60 0.40 6.80
CA GLY A 50 -4.15 -0.57 7.76
C GLY A 50 -3.09 -1.51 8.36
N VAL A 51 -2.22 -2.07 7.53
CA VAL A 51 -1.09 -2.94 7.93
C VAL A 51 -0.09 -2.15 8.76
N ARG A 52 0.26 -0.92 8.35
CA ARG A 52 1.17 -0.06 9.11
C ARG A 52 0.57 0.36 10.45
N THR A 53 -0.73 0.64 10.54
CA THR A 53 -1.39 0.84 11.83
C THR A 53 -1.48 -0.41 12.66
N THR A 54 -1.59 -1.60 12.07
CA THR A 54 -1.64 -2.87 12.83
C THR A 54 -0.26 -3.21 13.38
N THR A 55 0.82 -3.08 12.59
CA THR A 55 2.20 -3.26 13.05
C THR A 55 2.64 -2.18 14.04
N ASN A 56 2.24 -0.92 13.84
CA ASN A 56 2.54 0.14 14.81
C ASN A 56 1.72 -0.04 16.10
N SER A 57 0.44 -0.39 15.98
CA SER A 57 -0.41 -0.72 17.13
C SER A 57 0.08 -1.97 17.86
N ASP A 58 0.69 -2.92 17.17
CA ASP A 58 1.27 -4.13 17.78
C ASP A 58 2.58 -3.79 18.53
N ARG A 59 3.46 -2.98 17.93
CA ARG A 59 4.70 -2.55 18.61
C ARG A 59 4.47 -1.63 19.81
N VAL A 60 3.46 -0.75 19.81
CA VAL A 60 3.17 0.08 21.00
C VAL A 60 2.51 -0.72 22.13
N LYS A 61 1.85 -1.84 21.82
CA LYS A 61 1.32 -2.76 22.83
C LYS A 61 2.43 -3.66 23.41
N GLU A 62 3.38 -4.08 22.58
CA GLU A 62 4.52 -4.89 23.01
C GLU A 62 5.61 -4.05 23.73
N ALA A 63 5.77 -2.76 23.42
CA ALA A 63 6.72 -1.87 24.10
C ALA A 63 6.23 -1.34 25.47
N LEU A 64 4.94 -1.50 25.81
CA LEU A 64 4.42 -1.15 27.14
C LEU A 64 4.45 -2.33 28.12
N LYS A 65 4.90 -3.52 27.69
CA LYS A 65 4.85 -4.73 28.52
C LYS A 65 6.19 -5.38 28.85
N LYS A 66 7.32 -4.66 28.78
CA LYS A 66 8.54 -5.16 29.42
C LYS A 66 9.52 -4.09 29.85
#